data_AF-A0AAW9Q2V9-F1
#
_entry.id   AF-A0AAW9Q2V9-F1
#
_cell.length_a   1.000
_cell.length_b   1.000
_cell.length_c   1.000
_cell.angle_alpha   90.00
_cell.angle_beta   90.00
_cell.angle_gamma   90.00
#
_symmetry.space_group_name_H-M   'P 1'
#
loop_
_entity.id
_entity.type
_entity.pdbx_description
1 polymer ?
#
loop_
_entity_poly.entity_id
_entity_poly.type
_entity_poly.pdbx_seq_one_letter_code
_entity_poly.pdbx_strand_id
1 'polypeptide(L)'
;MTVTYPRKFRDQLSAQDILNQVVLNREIHMVTLNRYRFSEQRSCKDLTDVIERLNGEPRQLCKELSHHVSDEARHAYWLTDLLYELNEPIGTPPGTSYVDEFERLLDRSVHENPEDILIDALAAINVTEKRGCEYFSAHIKALKALPSPENDKIRETIEMIMPEEAAHVRWGNAKLAEIAKKSPQHRERVENAKRKYTAIEQAAFESGMDVLAGAELRRVNNLMKVVDTLPLWQRPQYLMEHLPQTLFSPKLQKTRIDLVQKAWERDPIQFVEKFIPMFFSANLKATQKAESN
;
A
#
# COMPACT_ATOMS: atom_id res chain seq x y z
N MET A 1 18.73 12.72 12.19
CA MET A 1 18.68 11.73 11.09
C MET A 1 17.57 12.13 10.15
N THR A 2 17.91 12.40 8.89
CA THR A 2 16.98 12.89 7.88
C THR A 2 16.13 11.73 7.38
N VAL A 3 14.84 11.74 7.69
CA VAL A 3 13.87 10.77 7.16
C VAL A 3 13.89 10.88 5.65
N THR A 4 14.39 9.84 4.97
CA THR A 4 14.38 9.80 3.51
C THR A 4 12.97 9.45 3.09
N TYR A 5 12.19 10.46 2.71
CA TYR A 5 10.89 10.25 2.06
C TYR A 5 11.13 9.72 0.63
N PRO A 6 10.24 8.87 0.09
CA PRO A 6 10.28 8.50 -1.32
C PRO A 6 10.33 9.77 -2.18
N ARG A 7 11.22 9.81 -3.18
CA ARG A 7 11.31 10.95 -4.10
C ARG A 7 9.96 11.13 -4.78
N LYS A 8 9.39 12.35 -4.69
CA LYS A 8 8.34 12.79 -5.61
C LYS A 8 8.87 12.64 -7.03
N PHE A 9 8.38 11.66 -7.79
CA PHE A 9 8.46 11.76 -9.24
C PHE A 9 7.59 12.95 -9.66
N ARG A 10 8.14 13.81 -10.52
CA ARG A 10 7.36 14.84 -11.21
C ARG A 10 6.14 14.14 -11.81
N ASP A 11 4.94 14.66 -11.51
CA ASP A 11 3.64 14.25 -12.05
C ASP A 11 2.81 13.16 -11.32
N GLN A 12 3.10 12.85 -10.05
CA GLN A 12 2.22 11.97 -9.22
C GLN A 12 1.53 12.72 -8.07
N LEU A 13 0.27 12.36 -7.79
CA LEU A 13 -0.51 12.87 -6.66
C LEU A 13 0.11 12.38 -5.33
N SER A 14 0.26 13.27 -4.35
CA SER A 14 0.67 12.88 -2.99
C SER A 14 -0.50 12.28 -2.19
N ALA A 15 -0.20 11.58 -1.09
CA ALA A 15 -1.23 11.10 -0.17
C ALA A 15 -2.16 12.23 0.30
N GLN A 16 -1.62 13.44 0.53
CA GLN A 16 -2.42 14.61 0.87
C GLN A 16 -3.35 15.03 -0.27
N ASP A 17 -2.86 15.05 -1.51
CA ASP A 17 -3.68 15.45 -2.67
C ASP A 17 -4.82 14.45 -2.89
N ILE A 18 -4.55 13.16 -2.74
CA ILE A 18 -5.54 12.08 -2.82
C ILE A 18 -6.58 12.26 -1.71
N LEU A 19 -6.14 12.36 -0.45
CA LEU A 19 -7.08 12.37 0.67
C LEU A 19 -7.90 13.63 0.77
N ASN A 20 -7.39 14.78 0.31
CA ASN A 20 -8.20 16.00 0.16
C ASN A 20 -9.40 15.81 -0.77
N GLN A 21 -9.29 14.94 -1.79
CA GLN A 21 -10.40 14.61 -2.69
C GLN A 21 -11.29 13.50 -2.11
N VAL A 22 -10.69 12.49 -1.47
CA VAL A 22 -11.42 11.37 -0.88
C VAL A 22 -12.42 11.84 0.18
N VAL A 23 -12.01 12.72 1.10
CA VAL A 23 -12.90 13.20 2.18
C VAL A 23 -14.09 14.02 1.70
N LEU A 24 -14.05 14.54 0.46
CA LEU A 24 -15.17 15.27 -0.16
C LEU A 24 -16.26 14.33 -0.70
N ASN A 25 -15.92 13.05 -0.93
CA ASN A 25 -16.85 12.05 -1.44
C ASN A 25 -17.02 10.93 -0.41
N ARG A 26 -18.13 10.96 0.33
CA ARG A 26 -18.40 10.02 1.40
C ARG A 26 -18.31 8.55 0.98
N GLU A 27 -18.82 8.18 -0.20
CA GLU A 27 -18.77 6.79 -0.70
C GLU A 27 -17.32 6.29 -0.84
N ILE A 28 -16.46 7.10 -1.46
CA ILE A 28 -15.03 6.80 -1.63
C ILE A 28 -14.30 6.82 -0.29
N HIS A 29 -14.68 7.74 0.60
CA HIS A 29 -14.14 7.86 1.94
C HIS A 29 -14.41 6.60 2.77
N MET A 30 -15.64 6.08 2.77
CA MET A 30 -15.99 4.86 3.51
C MET A 30 -15.29 3.62 2.93
N VAL A 31 -15.15 3.53 1.61
CA VAL A 31 -14.31 2.49 0.97
C VAL A 31 -12.87 2.59 1.46
N THR A 32 -12.32 3.80 1.60
CA THR A 32 -10.95 4.02 2.08
C THR A 32 -10.78 3.58 3.54
N LEU A 33 -11.75 3.87 4.41
CA LEU A 33 -11.73 3.39 5.80
C LEU A 33 -11.83 1.86 5.90
N ASN A 34 -12.68 1.24 5.08
CA ASN A 34 -12.77 -0.21 5.03
C ASN A 34 -11.49 -0.85 4.45
N ARG A 35 -10.74 -0.13 3.60
CA ARG A 35 -9.39 -0.57 3.19
C ARG A 35 -8.40 -0.54 4.33
N TYR A 36 -8.37 0.49 5.16
CA TYR A 36 -7.50 0.49 6.35
C TYR A 36 -7.84 -0.70 7.25
N ARG A 37 -9.12 -0.87 7.60
CA ARG A 37 -9.58 -2.02 8.41
C ARG A 37 -9.09 -3.35 7.84
N PHE A 38 -9.24 -3.53 6.52
CA PHE A 38 -8.83 -4.75 5.85
C PHE A 38 -7.31 -4.92 5.79
N SER A 39 -6.55 -3.83 5.64
CA SER A 39 -5.09 -3.84 5.70
C SER A 39 -4.60 -4.29 7.07
N GLU A 40 -5.12 -3.76 8.18
CA GLU A 40 -4.62 -4.14 9.52
C GLU A 40 -4.93 -5.62 9.83
N GLN A 41 -6.06 -6.13 9.36
CA GLN A 41 -6.35 -7.57 9.43
C GLN A 41 -5.37 -8.42 8.62
N ARG A 42 -4.89 -7.92 7.48
CA ARG A 42 -3.85 -8.60 6.69
C ARG A 42 -2.49 -8.49 7.37
N SER A 43 -2.15 -7.35 7.95
CA SER A 43 -0.94 -7.14 8.75
C SER A 43 -0.85 -8.17 9.88
N CYS A 44 -1.95 -8.43 10.62
CA CYS A 44 -2.01 -9.51 11.61
C CYS A 44 -1.58 -10.87 11.05
N LYS A 45 -2.09 -11.22 9.86
CA LYS A 45 -1.79 -12.51 9.22
C LYS A 45 -0.33 -12.57 8.78
N ASP A 46 0.16 -11.53 8.09
CA ASP A 46 1.54 -11.51 7.60
C ASP A 46 2.57 -11.52 8.75
N LEU A 47 2.32 -10.78 9.83
CA LEU A 47 3.17 -10.80 11.02
C LEU A 47 3.15 -12.18 11.69
N THR A 48 1.99 -12.84 11.76
CA THR A 48 1.87 -14.20 12.28
C THR A 48 2.65 -15.20 11.42
N ASP A 49 2.51 -15.14 10.09
CA ASP A 49 3.28 -15.96 9.15
C ASP A 49 4.80 -15.76 9.35
N VAL A 50 5.26 -14.54 9.62
CA VAL A 50 6.67 -14.26 9.93
C VAL A 50 7.09 -14.92 11.24
N ILE A 51 6.30 -14.82 12.31
CA ILE A 51 6.58 -15.46 13.60
C ILE A 51 6.69 -16.98 13.44
N GLU A 52 5.79 -17.60 12.68
CA GLU A 52 5.80 -19.04 12.41
C GLU A 52 7.06 -19.47 11.66
N ARG A 53 7.49 -18.70 10.65
CA ARG A 53 8.72 -18.96 9.89
C ARG A 53 9.98 -18.80 10.71
N LEU A 54 9.99 -17.85 11.65
CA LEU A 54 11.09 -17.68 12.60
C LEU A 54 11.18 -18.85 13.59
N ASN A 55 10.11 -19.63 13.75
CA ASN A 55 10.06 -20.84 14.57
C ASN A 55 10.63 -20.61 15.99
N GLY A 56 10.24 -19.48 16.59
CA GLY A 56 10.67 -19.09 17.94
C GLY A 56 12.04 -18.40 18.03
N GLU A 57 12.77 -18.24 16.92
CA GLU A 57 14.12 -17.68 16.92
C GLU A 57 14.30 -16.49 15.96
N PRO A 58 14.80 -15.34 16.45
CA PRO A 58 15.17 -15.04 17.83
C PRO A 58 13.96 -14.84 18.76
N ARG A 59 14.02 -15.39 19.98
CA ARG A 59 12.91 -15.31 20.97
C ARG A 59 12.40 -13.90 21.24
N GLN A 60 13.30 -12.93 21.37
CA GLN A 60 12.93 -11.54 21.64
C GLN A 60 12.17 -10.92 20.45
N LEU A 61 12.58 -11.25 19.22
CA LEU A 61 11.90 -10.77 18.03
C LEU A 61 10.49 -11.37 17.90
N CYS A 62 10.35 -12.68 18.13
CA CYS A 62 9.04 -13.33 18.11
C CYS A 62 8.08 -12.69 19.12
N LYS A 63 8.57 -12.34 20.32
CA LYS A 63 7.79 -11.61 21.33
C LYS A 63 7.35 -10.23 20.85
N GLU A 64 8.27 -9.46 20.28
CA GLU A 64 7.98 -8.11 19.79
C GLU A 64 7.00 -8.13 18.61
N LEU A 65 7.16 -9.05 17.66
CA LEU A 65 6.20 -9.27 16.58
C LEU A 65 4.83 -9.70 17.11
N SER A 66 4.78 -10.50 18.19
CA SER A 66 3.50 -10.88 18.81
C SER A 66 2.77 -9.67 19.43
N HIS A 67 3.51 -8.72 19.99
CA HIS A 67 2.91 -7.46 20.44
C HIS A 67 2.43 -6.62 19.25
N HIS A 68 3.19 -6.58 18.16
CA HIS A 68 2.78 -5.90 16.92
C HIS A 68 1.47 -6.50 16.39
N VAL A 69 1.34 -7.82 16.30
CA VAL A 69 0.06 -8.50 15.95
C VAL A 69 -1.09 -8.04 16.86
N SER A 70 -0.84 -7.89 18.16
CA SER A 70 -1.85 -7.41 19.10
C SER A 70 -2.29 -5.97 18.82
N ASP A 71 -1.37 -5.10 18.39
CA ASP A 71 -1.67 -3.72 18.03
C ASP A 71 -2.48 -3.67 16.72
N GLU A 72 -2.05 -4.38 15.68
CA GLU A 72 -2.76 -4.48 14.40
C GLU A 72 -4.20 -5.00 14.57
N ALA A 73 -4.37 -6.01 15.44
CA ALA A 73 -5.70 -6.56 15.74
C ALA A 73 -6.60 -5.52 16.42
N ARG A 74 -6.01 -4.67 17.26
CA ARG A 74 -6.70 -3.57 17.95
C ARG A 74 -7.09 -2.46 16.97
N HIS A 75 -6.22 -2.12 16.02
CA HIS A 75 -6.52 -1.13 14.97
C HIS A 75 -7.65 -1.61 14.07
N ALA A 76 -7.56 -2.87 13.60
CA ALA A 76 -8.61 -3.52 12.84
C ALA A 76 -9.94 -3.50 13.59
N TYR A 77 -9.91 -3.79 14.89
CA TYR A 77 -11.06 -3.73 15.78
C TYR A 77 -11.67 -2.32 15.84
N TRP A 78 -10.87 -1.28 16.12
CA TRP A 78 -11.36 0.10 16.18
C TRP A 78 -11.95 0.60 14.87
N LEU A 79 -11.34 0.26 13.74
CA LEU A 79 -11.85 0.61 12.42
C LEU A 79 -13.13 -0.17 12.07
N THR A 80 -13.27 -1.40 12.59
CA THR A 80 -14.50 -2.19 12.46
C THR A 80 -15.64 -1.55 13.22
N ASP A 81 -15.42 -1.18 14.48
CA ASP A 81 -16.40 -0.48 15.32
C ASP A 81 -16.81 0.85 14.66
N LEU A 82 -15.84 1.63 14.17
CA LEU A 82 -16.12 2.88 13.45
C LEU A 82 -17.06 2.65 12.25
N LEU A 83 -16.75 1.70 11.39
CA LEU A 83 -17.59 1.39 10.21
C LEU A 83 -18.98 0.90 10.61
N TYR A 84 -19.07 0.08 11.66
CA TYR A 84 -20.35 -0.36 12.20
C TYR A 84 -21.20 0.83 12.67
N GLU A 85 -20.62 1.74 13.44
CA GLU A 85 -21.31 2.91 13.98
C GLU A 85 -21.69 3.93 12.90
N LEU A 86 -20.95 3.99 11.79
CA LEU A 86 -21.28 4.77 10.60
C LEU A 86 -22.31 4.08 9.67
N ASN A 87 -22.78 2.89 10.06
CA ASN A 87 -23.71 2.06 9.30
C ASN A 87 -23.19 1.70 7.90
N GLU A 88 -21.89 1.41 7.80
CA GLU A 88 -21.21 1.06 6.55
C GLU A 88 -20.94 -0.45 6.43
N PRO A 89 -20.85 -0.98 5.19
CA PRO A 89 -20.55 -2.39 4.97
C PRO A 89 -19.15 -2.81 5.47
N ILE A 90 -19.13 -3.82 6.34
CA ILE A 90 -17.90 -4.45 6.88
C ILE A 90 -17.57 -5.70 6.06
N GLY A 91 -17.21 -5.48 4.80
CA GLY A 91 -16.85 -6.55 3.85
C GLY A 91 -15.43 -6.42 3.31
N THR A 92 -15.04 -7.31 2.40
CA THR A 92 -13.83 -7.11 1.60
C THR A 92 -14.01 -5.87 0.72
N PRO A 93 -13.13 -4.85 0.80
CA PRO A 93 -13.25 -3.66 -0.01
C PRO A 93 -13.11 -3.99 -1.52
N PRO A 94 -13.83 -3.30 -2.42
CA PRO A 94 -13.83 -3.59 -3.84
C PRO A 94 -12.48 -3.28 -4.52
N GLY A 95 -12.25 -3.80 -5.73
CA GLY A 95 -11.08 -3.47 -6.57
C GLY A 95 -9.80 -4.26 -6.27
N THR A 96 -8.68 -3.87 -6.90
CA THR A 96 -7.37 -4.48 -6.64
C THR A 96 -6.84 -3.91 -5.32
N SER A 97 -6.54 -4.76 -4.34
CA SER A 97 -5.96 -4.30 -3.07
C SER A 97 -4.48 -4.00 -3.25
N TYR A 98 -4.02 -2.85 -2.74
CA TYR A 98 -2.60 -2.53 -2.59
C TYR A 98 -1.84 -3.70 -1.92
N VAL A 99 -2.45 -4.30 -0.90
CA VAL A 99 -1.88 -5.45 -0.18
C VAL A 99 -1.73 -6.67 -1.09
N ASP A 100 -2.70 -6.95 -1.95
CA ASP A 100 -2.62 -8.08 -2.88
C ASP A 100 -1.50 -7.88 -3.91
N GLU A 101 -1.34 -6.65 -4.43
CA GLU A 101 -0.26 -6.36 -5.37
C GLU A 101 1.10 -6.40 -4.68
N PHE A 102 1.20 -5.88 -3.46
CA PHE A 102 2.39 -5.96 -2.66
C PHE A 102 2.80 -7.42 -2.45
N GLU A 103 1.86 -8.25 -1.95
CA GLU A 103 2.06 -9.70 -1.78
C GLU A 103 2.45 -10.41 -3.08
N ARG A 104 1.84 -10.03 -4.22
CA ARG A 104 2.18 -10.59 -5.53
C ARG A 104 3.62 -10.29 -5.94
N LEU A 105 4.14 -9.12 -5.57
CA LEU A 105 5.51 -8.68 -5.89
C LEU A 105 6.54 -9.17 -4.85
N LEU A 106 6.09 -9.72 -3.72
CA LEU A 106 6.96 -10.39 -2.76
C LEU A 106 7.47 -11.71 -3.35
N ASP A 107 8.76 -11.78 -3.58
CA ASP A 107 9.43 -13.05 -3.83
C ASP A 107 9.69 -13.76 -2.49
N ARG A 108 8.77 -14.65 -2.11
CA ARG A 108 8.87 -15.44 -0.87
C ARG A 108 9.74 -16.70 -1.04
N SER A 109 10.33 -16.95 -2.20
CA SER A 109 10.85 -18.27 -2.60
C SER A 109 12.39 -18.39 -2.68
N VAL A 110 13.14 -17.29 -2.53
CA VAL A 110 14.56 -17.26 -2.97
C VAL A 110 15.60 -17.35 -1.83
N HIS A 111 15.21 -17.33 -0.56
CA HIS A 111 16.17 -17.26 0.55
C HIS A 111 16.25 -18.56 1.34
N GLU A 112 17.37 -19.28 1.19
CA GLU A 112 17.73 -20.42 2.06
C GLU A 112 18.31 -19.98 3.40
N ASN A 113 18.79 -18.73 3.50
CA ASN A 113 19.42 -18.18 4.69
C ASN A 113 18.40 -17.49 5.62
N PRO A 114 18.22 -17.95 6.87
CA PRO A 114 17.29 -17.37 7.84
C PRO A 114 17.49 -15.87 8.11
N GLU A 115 18.73 -15.38 8.06
CA GLU A 115 19.00 -13.96 8.29
C GLU A 115 18.53 -13.08 7.12
N ASP A 116 18.60 -13.59 5.89
CA ASP A 116 18.11 -12.86 4.72
C ASP A 116 16.58 -12.82 4.72
N ILE A 117 15.91 -13.92 5.14
CA ILE A 117 14.46 -13.95 5.38
C ILE A 117 14.06 -12.88 6.41
N LEU A 118 14.82 -12.77 7.50
CA LEU A 118 14.56 -11.78 8.54
C LEU A 118 14.72 -10.34 8.05
N ILE A 119 15.81 -10.04 7.34
CA ILE A 119 16.05 -8.70 6.78
C ILE A 119 14.94 -8.32 5.81
N ASP A 120 14.54 -9.25 4.94
CA ASP A 120 13.49 -9.04 3.95
C ASP A 120 12.12 -8.83 4.61
N ALA A 121 11.77 -9.64 5.62
CA ALA A 121 10.53 -9.48 6.38
C ALA A 121 10.48 -8.12 7.10
N LEU A 122 11.54 -7.74 7.82
CA LEU A 122 11.60 -6.45 8.53
C LEU A 122 11.57 -5.26 7.56
N ALA A 123 12.21 -5.38 6.39
CA ALA A 123 12.18 -4.34 5.37
C ALA A 123 10.80 -4.20 4.75
N ALA A 124 10.12 -5.32 4.46
CA ALA A 124 8.75 -5.34 3.95
C ALA A 124 7.76 -4.69 4.93
N ILE A 125 7.76 -5.12 6.20
CA ILE A 125 6.93 -4.55 7.26
C ILE A 125 7.20 -3.04 7.35
N ASN A 126 8.46 -2.63 7.53
CA ASN A 126 8.78 -1.23 7.77
C ASN A 126 8.39 -0.27 6.61
N VAL A 127 8.35 -0.74 5.35
CA VAL A 127 7.88 0.11 4.24
C VAL A 127 6.35 0.21 4.19
N THR A 128 5.62 -0.86 4.53
CA THR A 128 4.15 -0.84 4.56
C THR A 128 3.64 0.03 5.71
N GLU A 129 4.23 -0.12 6.90
CA GLU A 129 3.96 0.71 8.09
C GLU A 129 4.18 2.20 7.78
N LYS A 130 5.30 2.52 7.10
CA LYS A 130 5.61 3.90 6.73
C LYS A 130 4.57 4.49 5.78
N ARG A 131 4.04 3.69 4.85
CA ARG A 131 2.95 4.10 3.95
C ARG A 131 1.65 4.33 4.71
N GLY A 132 1.28 3.43 5.63
CA GLY A 132 0.12 3.58 6.50
C GLY A 132 0.18 4.88 7.30
N CYS A 133 1.30 5.11 7.99
CA CYS A 133 1.59 6.32 8.74
C CYS A 133 1.49 7.62 7.88
N GLU A 134 2.02 7.60 6.64
CA GLU A 134 1.88 8.72 5.70
C GLU A 134 0.41 9.00 5.34
N TYR A 135 -0.36 7.95 5.08
CA TYR A 135 -1.78 8.04 4.75
C TYR A 135 -2.62 8.53 5.92
N PHE A 136 -2.46 7.96 7.11
CA PHE A 136 -3.14 8.42 8.31
C PHE A 136 -2.86 9.88 8.63
N SER A 137 -1.60 10.31 8.52
CA SER A 137 -1.23 11.72 8.72
C SER A 137 -1.92 12.65 7.72
N ALA A 138 -1.92 12.29 6.44
CA ALA A 138 -2.61 13.04 5.39
C ALA A 138 -4.14 13.07 5.62
N HIS A 139 -4.70 11.97 6.11
CA HIS A 139 -6.13 11.82 6.36
C HIS A 139 -6.59 12.71 7.50
N ILE A 140 -5.90 12.65 8.64
CA ILE A 140 -6.13 13.53 9.79
C ILE A 140 -6.11 14.99 9.35
N LYS A 141 -5.14 15.38 8.52
CA LYS A 141 -5.05 16.75 8.02
C LYS A 141 -6.22 17.13 7.09
N ALA A 142 -6.65 16.22 6.21
CA ALA A 142 -7.80 16.44 5.34
C ALA A 142 -9.11 16.58 6.14
N LEU A 143 -9.31 15.74 7.17
CA LEU A 143 -10.49 15.77 8.05
C LEU A 143 -10.56 17.06 8.86
N LYS A 144 -9.41 17.54 9.38
CA LYS A 144 -9.33 18.82 10.11
C LYS A 144 -9.74 20.03 9.26
N ALA A 145 -9.59 19.94 7.94
CA ALA A 145 -10.00 21.01 7.03
C ALA A 145 -11.51 21.02 6.75
N LEU A 146 -12.23 19.92 7.06
CA LEU A 146 -13.66 19.73 6.80
C LEU A 146 -14.37 19.16 8.04
N PRO A 147 -14.45 19.93 9.13
CA PRO A 147 -15.01 19.43 10.38
C PRO A 147 -16.50 19.09 10.24
N SER A 148 -16.88 17.92 10.75
CA SER A 148 -18.26 17.44 10.89
C SER A 148 -18.29 16.33 11.95
N PRO A 149 -19.42 16.02 12.59
CA PRO A 149 -19.47 14.95 13.59
C PRO A 149 -18.96 13.59 13.07
N GLU A 150 -19.25 13.26 11.81
CA GLU A 150 -18.72 12.06 11.16
C GLU A 150 -17.19 12.14 10.97
N ASN A 151 -16.69 13.24 10.41
CA ASN A 151 -15.25 13.42 10.19
C ASN A 151 -14.44 13.53 11.48
N ASP A 152 -15.01 14.12 12.53
CA ASP A 152 -14.40 14.23 13.85
C ASP A 152 -14.23 12.85 14.47
N LYS A 153 -15.26 12.00 14.36
CA LYS A 153 -15.22 10.61 14.82
C LYS A 153 -14.17 9.80 14.07
N ILE A 154 -14.14 9.90 12.74
CA ILE A 154 -13.13 9.22 11.92
C ILE A 154 -11.72 9.69 12.28
N ARG A 155 -11.53 11.00 12.42
CA ARG A 155 -10.26 11.61 12.80
C ARG A 155 -9.79 11.10 14.15
N GLU A 156 -10.67 11.06 15.14
CA GLU A 156 -10.36 10.57 16.48
C GLU A 156 -9.93 9.09 16.45
N THR A 157 -10.62 8.24 15.69
CA THR A 157 -10.20 6.84 15.50
C THR A 157 -8.81 6.74 14.89
N ILE A 158 -8.52 7.50 13.83
CA ILE A 158 -7.20 7.47 13.18
C ILE A 158 -6.12 8.05 14.11
N GLU A 159 -6.44 9.09 14.89
CA GLU A 159 -5.51 9.68 15.88
C GLU A 159 -5.20 8.72 17.04
N MET A 160 -6.09 7.76 17.37
CA MET A 160 -5.79 6.69 18.33
C MET A 160 -4.79 5.67 17.77
N ILE A 161 -4.87 5.36 16.47
CA ILE A 161 -4.01 4.39 15.78
C ILE A 161 -2.60 4.96 15.54
N MET A 162 -2.53 6.21 15.09
CA MET A 162 -1.30 6.85 14.60
C MET A 162 -0.06 6.75 15.53
N PRO A 163 -0.17 6.87 16.86
CA PRO A 163 0.99 6.72 17.74
C PRO A 163 1.61 5.31 17.73
N GLU A 164 0.78 4.27 17.58
CA GLU A 164 1.20 2.87 17.53
C GLU A 164 1.92 2.59 16.20
N GLU A 165 1.32 2.97 15.07
CA GLU A 165 1.93 2.95 13.74
C GLU A 165 3.30 3.63 13.69
N ALA A 166 3.38 4.85 14.26
CA ALA A 166 4.63 5.58 14.32
C ALA A 166 5.67 4.85 15.18
N ALA A 167 5.24 4.10 16.20
CA ALA A 167 6.13 3.26 17.01
C ALA A 167 6.60 2.03 16.24
N HIS A 168 5.74 1.38 15.46
CA HIS A 168 6.10 0.25 14.58
C HIS A 168 7.16 0.65 13.56
N VAL A 169 6.99 1.80 12.88
CA VAL A 169 8.00 2.36 11.97
C VAL A 169 9.33 2.61 12.68
N ARG A 170 9.31 3.20 13.89
CA ARG A 170 10.55 3.44 14.65
C ARG A 170 11.24 2.14 15.04
N TRP A 171 10.46 1.16 15.49
CA TRP A 171 10.95 -0.16 15.87
C TRP A 171 11.58 -0.89 14.68
N GLY A 172 10.90 -0.96 13.52
CA GLY A 172 11.41 -1.61 12.31
C GLY A 172 12.72 -0.99 11.83
N ASN A 173 12.79 0.34 11.80
CA ASN A 173 14.03 1.06 11.48
C ASN A 173 15.16 0.76 12.47
N ALA A 174 14.86 0.67 13.77
CA ALA A 174 15.86 0.34 14.79
C ALA A 174 16.41 -1.08 14.60
N LYS A 175 15.56 -2.08 14.35
CA LYS A 175 15.98 -3.47 14.10
C LYS A 175 16.83 -3.62 12.86
N LEU A 176 16.43 -3.01 11.75
CA LEU A 176 17.25 -3.00 10.53
C LEU A 176 18.60 -2.32 10.77
N ALA A 177 18.65 -1.24 11.57
CA ALA A 177 19.90 -0.57 11.91
C ALA A 177 20.80 -1.41 12.83
N GLU A 178 20.24 -2.19 13.76
CA GLU A 178 20.98 -3.15 14.58
C GLU A 178 21.65 -4.21 13.71
N ILE A 179 20.92 -4.80 12.75
CA ILE A 179 21.47 -5.79 11.82
C ILE A 179 22.58 -5.15 10.96
N ALA A 180 22.36 -3.96 10.42
CA ALA A 180 23.33 -3.23 9.60
C ALA A 180 24.63 -2.83 10.35
N LYS A 181 24.63 -2.86 11.68
CA LYS A 181 25.83 -2.58 12.50
C LYS A 181 26.71 -3.82 12.72
N LYS A 182 26.21 -5.04 12.48
CA LYS A 182 26.96 -6.28 12.70
C LYS A 182 28.23 -6.36 11.84
N SER A 183 28.14 -5.98 10.56
CA SER A 183 29.30 -5.93 9.65
C SER A 183 29.00 -5.12 8.38
N PRO A 184 30.02 -4.76 7.57
CA PRO A 184 29.81 -4.11 6.28
C PRO A 184 28.91 -4.91 5.33
N GLN A 185 29.02 -6.25 5.34
CA GLN A 185 28.20 -7.13 4.49
C GLN A 185 26.72 -7.08 4.90
N HIS A 186 26.42 -7.05 6.20
CA HIS A 186 25.05 -6.94 6.68
C HIS A 186 24.45 -5.57 6.36
N ARG A 187 25.26 -4.51 6.43
CA ARG A 187 24.84 -3.17 6.02
C ARG A 187 24.40 -3.16 4.57
N GLU A 188 25.19 -3.74 3.67
CA GLU A 188 24.84 -3.83 2.25
C GLU A 188 23.55 -4.60 2.03
N ARG A 189 23.37 -5.74 2.71
CA ARG A 189 22.12 -6.53 2.63
C ARG A 189 20.91 -5.74 3.09
N VAL A 190 20.99 -5.06 4.23
CA VAL A 190 19.89 -4.21 4.74
C VAL A 190 19.57 -3.07 3.77
N GLU A 191 20.57 -2.40 3.22
CA GLU A 191 20.34 -1.32 2.25
C GLU A 191 19.81 -1.83 0.91
N ASN A 192 20.18 -3.04 0.49
CA ASN A 192 19.58 -3.70 -0.67
C ASN A 192 18.11 -4.03 -0.42
N ALA A 193 17.78 -4.64 0.72
CA ALA A 193 16.41 -4.96 1.09
C ALA A 193 15.54 -3.70 1.16
N LYS A 194 16.00 -2.63 1.85
CA LYS A 194 15.28 -1.35 1.88
C LYS A 194 14.98 -0.81 0.49
N ARG A 195 15.94 -0.85 -0.42
CA ARG A 195 15.74 -0.41 -1.82
C ARG A 195 14.72 -1.28 -2.56
N LYS A 196 14.86 -2.60 -2.47
CA LYS A 196 13.94 -3.60 -3.05
C LYS A 196 12.51 -3.37 -2.57
N TYR A 197 12.30 -3.37 -1.25
CA TYR A 197 10.97 -3.24 -0.67
C TYR A 197 10.36 -1.86 -0.85
N THR A 198 11.15 -0.79 -0.87
CA THR A 198 10.64 0.55 -1.24
C THR A 198 10.16 0.57 -2.69
N ALA A 199 10.86 -0.09 -3.61
CA ALA A 199 10.43 -0.18 -5.01
C ALA A 199 9.17 -1.03 -5.17
N ILE A 200 9.08 -2.16 -4.45
CA ILE A 200 7.89 -3.02 -4.43
C ILE A 200 6.68 -2.27 -3.86
N GLU A 201 6.86 -1.58 -2.73
CA GLU A 201 5.83 -0.75 -2.10
C GLU A 201 5.31 0.30 -3.07
N GLN A 202 6.21 1.06 -3.69
CA GLN A 202 5.84 2.09 -4.65
C GLN A 202 5.12 1.49 -5.88
N ALA A 203 5.57 0.34 -6.38
CA ALA A 203 4.92 -0.35 -7.50
C ALA A 203 3.51 -0.81 -7.13
N ALA A 204 3.33 -1.39 -5.94
CA ALA A 204 2.04 -1.81 -5.42
C ALA A 204 1.10 -0.62 -5.21
N PHE A 205 1.62 0.47 -4.67
CA PHE A 205 0.89 1.72 -4.46
C PHE A 205 0.38 2.31 -5.79
N GLU A 206 1.25 2.41 -6.79
CA GLU A 206 0.89 2.91 -8.12
C GLU A 206 -0.11 2.00 -8.85
N SER A 207 -0.06 0.68 -8.59
CA SER A 207 -1.02 -0.26 -9.15
C SER A 207 -2.46 -0.04 -8.68
N GLY A 208 -2.64 0.60 -7.53
CA GLY A 208 -3.95 1.01 -7.03
C GLY A 208 -4.58 2.14 -7.85
N MET A 209 -3.76 2.89 -8.59
CA MET A 209 -4.17 3.99 -9.48
C MET A 209 -4.41 3.54 -10.94
N ASP A 210 -4.25 2.26 -11.23
CA ASP A 210 -4.17 1.71 -12.61
C ASP A 210 -5.51 1.39 -13.30
N VAL A 211 -6.58 2.06 -12.90
CA VAL A 211 -7.87 1.94 -13.57
C VAL A 211 -7.95 2.70 -14.91
N LEU A 212 -6.91 3.46 -15.25
CA LEU A 212 -6.79 4.25 -16.47
C LEU A 212 -6.00 3.56 -17.60
N ALA A 213 -6.21 3.99 -18.84
CA ALA A 213 -5.46 3.55 -20.03
C ALA A 213 -3.93 3.60 -19.81
N GLY A 214 -3.20 2.61 -20.34
CA GLY A 214 -1.75 2.52 -20.21
C GLY A 214 -1.24 1.98 -18.85
N ALA A 215 -2.13 1.43 -18.02
CA ALA A 215 -1.75 0.77 -16.78
C ALA A 215 -0.78 -0.40 -16.99
N GLU A 216 -0.97 -1.17 -18.05
CA GLU A 216 -0.13 -2.31 -18.39
C GLU A 216 1.33 -1.86 -18.60
N LEU A 217 1.54 -0.75 -19.31
CA LEU A 217 2.87 -0.16 -19.51
C LEU A 217 3.45 0.40 -18.21
N ARG A 218 2.63 1.03 -17.35
CA ARG A 218 3.07 1.51 -16.03
C ARG A 218 3.46 0.36 -15.11
N ARG A 219 2.69 -0.72 -15.06
CA ARG A 219 3.00 -1.92 -14.27
C ARG A 219 4.26 -2.62 -14.76
N VAL A 220 4.46 -2.72 -16.08
CA VAL A 220 5.72 -3.24 -16.64
C VAL A 220 6.89 -2.33 -16.25
N ASN A 221 6.75 -1.01 -16.37
CA ASN A 221 7.78 -0.07 -15.95
C ASN A 221 8.10 -0.19 -14.45
N ASN A 222 7.07 -0.36 -13.62
CA ASN A 222 7.24 -0.54 -12.17
C ASN A 222 7.89 -1.88 -11.83
N LEU A 223 7.53 -2.96 -12.53
CA LEU A 223 8.22 -4.23 -12.42
C LEU A 223 9.70 -4.09 -12.77
N MET A 224 10.03 -3.36 -13.84
CA MET A 224 11.42 -3.09 -14.21
C MET A 224 12.17 -2.28 -13.13
N LYS A 225 11.55 -1.29 -12.51
CA LYS A 225 12.14 -0.56 -11.38
C LYS A 225 12.47 -1.49 -10.20
N VAL A 226 11.62 -2.48 -9.92
CA VAL A 226 11.92 -3.49 -8.89
C VAL A 226 13.09 -4.37 -9.32
N VAL A 227 13.07 -4.87 -10.55
CA VAL A 227 14.14 -5.70 -11.12
C VAL A 227 15.50 -4.99 -11.08
N ASP A 228 15.53 -3.67 -11.30
CA ASP A 228 16.75 -2.87 -11.22
C ASP A 228 17.36 -2.80 -9.82
N THR A 229 16.57 -3.04 -8.77
CA THR A 229 17.09 -3.16 -7.39
C THR A 229 17.69 -4.53 -7.08
N LEU A 230 17.40 -5.54 -7.88
CA LEU A 230 17.86 -6.90 -7.65
C LEU A 230 19.28 -7.13 -8.20
N PRO A 231 20.07 -8.02 -7.57
CA PRO A 231 21.31 -8.51 -8.14
C PRO A 231 21.09 -9.16 -9.51
N LEU A 232 22.06 -9.02 -10.42
CA LEU A 232 21.92 -9.41 -11.82
C LEU A 232 21.44 -10.86 -12.03
N TRP A 233 21.87 -11.78 -11.16
CA TRP A 233 21.53 -13.21 -11.25
C TRP A 233 20.10 -13.54 -10.79
N GLN A 234 19.46 -12.68 -9.97
CA GLN A 234 18.07 -12.87 -9.52
C GLN A 234 17.05 -12.29 -10.51
N ARG A 235 17.48 -11.36 -11.38
CA ARG A 235 16.59 -10.65 -12.32
C ARG A 235 15.82 -11.57 -13.28
N PRO A 236 16.44 -12.58 -13.93
CA PRO A 236 15.71 -13.42 -14.89
C PRO A 236 14.59 -14.23 -14.24
N GLN A 237 14.85 -14.78 -13.04
CA GLN A 237 13.86 -15.56 -12.29
C GLN A 237 12.69 -14.69 -11.84
N TYR A 238 12.98 -13.53 -11.23
CA TYR A 238 11.96 -12.58 -10.80
C TYR A 238 11.08 -12.10 -11.97
N LEU A 239 11.68 -11.85 -13.14
CA LEU A 239 10.92 -11.49 -14.35
C LEU A 239 10.04 -12.65 -14.84
N MET A 240 10.55 -13.88 -14.90
CA MET A 240 9.75 -15.02 -15.34
C MET A 240 8.54 -15.28 -14.44
N GLU A 241 8.70 -15.07 -13.13
CA GLU A 241 7.62 -15.27 -12.16
C GLU A 241 6.55 -14.17 -12.24
N HIS A 242 6.96 -12.90 -12.30
CA HIS A 242 6.02 -11.78 -12.16
C HIS A 242 5.54 -11.17 -13.47
N LEU A 243 6.30 -11.25 -14.57
CA LEU A 243 5.96 -10.64 -15.86
C LEU A 243 4.66 -11.19 -16.48
N PRO A 244 4.40 -12.52 -16.50
CA PRO A 244 3.15 -13.04 -17.06
C PRO A 244 1.92 -12.48 -16.34
N GLN A 245 1.96 -12.43 -15.00
CA GLN A 245 0.87 -11.90 -14.19
C GLN A 245 0.71 -10.37 -14.34
N THR A 246 1.82 -9.66 -14.58
CA THR A 246 1.82 -8.22 -14.85
C THR A 246 1.19 -7.89 -16.21
N LEU A 247 1.44 -8.69 -17.25
CA LEU A 247 0.90 -8.48 -18.60
C LEU A 247 -0.57 -8.93 -18.73
N PHE A 248 -0.95 -10.01 -18.06
CA PHE A 248 -2.25 -10.67 -18.24
C PHE A 248 -3.12 -10.65 -16.99
N SER A 249 -3.22 -9.52 -16.27
CA SER A 249 -3.95 -9.43 -14.99
C SER A 249 -5.49 -9.57 -15.17
N PRO A 250 -6.11 -10.73 -14.87
CA PRO A 250 -7.55 -10.91 -15.07
C PRO A 250 -8.37 -10.09 -14.07
N LYS A 251 -7.80 -9.83 -12.87
CA LYS A 251 -8.39 -8.99 -11.83
C LYS A 251 -8.45 -7.52 -12.24
N LEU A 252 -7.45 -7.02 -12.98
CA LEU A 252 -7.48 -5.67 -13.56
C LEU A 252 -8.60 -5.55 -14.61
N GLN A 253 -8.69 -6.51 -15.52
CA GLN A 253 -9.73 -6.53 -16.55
C GLN A 253 -11.13 -6.61 -15.92
N LYS A 254 -11.31 -7.46 -14.90
CA LYS A 254 -12.56 -7.53 -14.14
C LYS A 254 -12.89 -6.21 -13.42
N THR A 255 -11.91 -5.60 -12.74
CA THR A 255 -12.12 -4.32 -12.04
C THR A 255 -12.52 -3.20 -13.01
N ARG A 256 -11.94 -3.17 -14.21
CA ARG A 256 -12.31 -2.22 -15.27
C ARG A 256 -13.74 -2.46 -15.75
N ILE A 257 -14.13 -3.71 -15.96
CA ILE A 257 -15.50 -4.08 -16.35
C ILE A 257 -16.49 -3.68 -15.25
N ASP A 258 -16.20 -3.97 -13.98
CA ASP A 258 -17.06 -3.63 -12.85
C ASP A 258 -17.22 -2.11 -12.69
N LEU A 259 -16.14 -1.34 -12.89
CA LEU A 259 -16.19 0.13 -12.87
C LEU A 259 -16.95 0.72 -14.06
N VAL A 260 -16.78 0.13 -15.24
CA VAL A 260 -17.55 0.50 -16.44
C VAL A 260 -19.04 0.23 -16.23
N GLN A 261 -19.39 -0.92 -15.67
CA GLN A 261 -20.78 -1.28 -15.35
C GLN A 261 -21.39 -0.32 -14.32
N LYS A 262 -20.70 -0.07 -13.20
CA LYS A 262 -21.19 0.86 -12.17
C LYS A 262 -21.33 2.29 -12.67
N ALA A 263 -20.38 2.76 -13.48
CA ALA A 263 -20.43 4.12 -14.02
C ALA A 263 -21.56 4.27 -15.07
N TRP A 264 -21.78 3.24 -15.89
CA TRP A 264 -22.93 3.15 -16.80
C TRP A 264 -24.28 3.12 -16.06
N GLU A 265 -24.39 2.33 -15.00
CA GLU A 265 -25.62 2.22 -14.20
C GLU A 265 -25.97 3.52 -13.46
N ARG A 266 -24.96 4.32 -13.10
CA ARG A 266 -25.14 5.56 -12.33
C ARG A 266 -25.49 6.77 -13.19
N ASP A 267 -24.79 6.96 -14.31
CA ASP A 267 -25.04 8.07 -15.25
C ASP A 267 -24.50 7.74 -16.67
N PRO A 268 -25.35 7.16 -17.55
CA PRO A 268 -24.93 6.72 -18.88
C PRO A 268 -24.43 7.86 -19.78
N ILE A 269 -24.93 9.09 -19.57
CA ILE A 269 -24.62 10.24 -20.43
C ILE A 269 -23.23 10.80 -20.05
N GLN A 270 -22.96 11.02 -18.75
CA GLN A 270 -21.61 11.41 -18.32
C GLN A 270 -20.57 10.32 -18.56
N PHE A 271 -20.97 9.04 -18.50
CA PHE A 271 -20.10 7.92 -18.83
C PHE A 271 -19.58 8.00 -20.28
N VAL A 272 -20.47 8.26 -21.24
CA VAL A 272 -20.10 8.38 -22.66
C VAL A 272 -19.25 9.63 -22.92
N GLU A 273 -19.57 10.75 -22.27
CA GLU A 273 -18.90 12.04 -22.55
C GLU A 273 -17.56 12.22 -21.84
N LYS A 274 -17.38 11.68 -20.62
CA LYS A 274 -16.17 11.90 -19.80
C LYS A 274 -15.35 10.65 -19.55
N PHE A 275 -15.99 9.50 -19.36
CA PHE A 275 -15.33 8.27 -18.93
C PHE A 275 -14.70 7.52 -20.11
N ILE A 276 -15.41 7.37 -21.23
CA ILE A 276 -14.88 6.75 -22.46
C ILE A 276 -13.57 7.44 -22.92
N PRO A 277 -13.50 8.78 -23.05
CA PRO A 277 -12.24 9.45 -23.39
C PRO A 277 -11.10 9.16 -22.41
N MET A 278 -11.38 9.07 -21.11
CA MET A 278 -10.36 8.79 -20.07
C MET A 278 -9.79 7.35 -20.15
N PHE A 279 -10.56 6.41 -20.72
CA PHE A 279 -10.16 5.02 -20.96
C PHE A 279 -9.40 4.79 -22.26
N PHE A 280 -9.50 5.71 -23.23
CA PHE A 280 -8.83 5.61 -24.52
C PHE A 280 -7.75 6.67 -24.76
N SER A 281 -7.66 7.72 -23.92
CA SER A 281 -6.63 8.76 -24.03
C SER A 281 -5.54 8.59 -22.97
N ALA A 282 -4.30 8.39 -23.42
CA ALA A 282 -3.13 8.20 -22.57
C ALA A 282 -2.61 9.50 -21.92
N ASN A 283 -3.38 10.60 -21.94
CA ASN A 283 -2.86 11.94 -21.64
C ASN A 283 -3.86 12.79 -20.82
N LEU A 284 -3.74 12.71 -19.49
CA LEU A 284 -4.58 13.41 -18.51
C LEU A 284 -4.54 14.95 -18.59
N LYS A 285 -3.56 15.54 -19.29
CA LYS A 285 -3.48 17.01 -19.48
C LYS A 285 -4.46 17.56 -20.52
N ALA A 286 -4.96 16.74 -21.43
CA ALA A 286 -5.89 17.20 -22.46
C ALA A 286 -7.30 17.46 -21.90
N THR A 287 -7.71 16.68 -20.90
CA THR A 287 -9.06 16.74 -20.32
C THR A 287 -9.26 17.95 -19.41
N GLN A 288 -8.26 18.37 -18.64
CA GLN A 288 -8.33 19.60 -17.83
C GLN A 288 -8.32 20.88 -18.66
N LYS A 289 -7.75 20.86 -19.87
CA LYS A 289 -7.73 22.02 -20.76
C LYS A 289 -9.05 22.24 -21.51
N ALA A 290 -9.91 21.22 -21.56
CA ALA A 290 -11.25 21.32 -22.13
C ALA A 290 -12.27 21.91 -21.14
N GLU A 291 -12.02 21.83 -19.83
CA GLU A 291 -12.90 22.40 -18.79
C GLU A 291 -12.53 23.85 -18.41
N SER A 292 -11.52 24.43 -19.06
CA SER A 292 -11.06 25.82 -18.84
C SER A 292 -11.33 26.76 -20.03
N ASN A 293 -12.19 26.35 -20.96
CA ASN A 293 -12.75 27.20 -22.04
C ASN A 293 -14.28 27.16 -22.02
#